data_AF-A0AAN0MBL3-F1
#
_entry.id   AF-A0AAN0MBL3-F1
#
_cell.length_a   1.000
_cell.length_b   1.000
_cell.length_c   1.000
_cell.angle_alpha   90.00
_cell.angle_beta   90.00
_cell.angle_gamma   90.00
#
_symmetry.space_group_name_H-M   'P 1'
#
loop_
_entity.id
_entity.type
_entity.pdbx_description
1 polymer ?
#
loop_
_entity_poly.entity_id
_entity_poly.type
_entity_poly.pdbx_seq_one_letter_code
_entity_poly.pdbx_strand_id
1 'polypeptide(L)'
;MGEYGETQIVAGLALYRSDPFTSINFEDALEDTHYFMDGNGDMSPLEGALQMKGLIVPFLGHFGYWVATAGQVKTAELDVAQRAAFFEKAVTHTLFQSNPSHVTPSLPQYGETLLQLIATGRADLLAATEQIALSVLKSGRYAPPEGTTGYFSQPSKVGVFALEMLAQQRDETVDWESFHVPPDRFWLDAARLGLNDPDPQKGAEWARELCAAHMRTLATDVENGSMDASTGHEIREEAHFLWPITTIAFLRMRASLGHQTGPVDHPLMRTSFQVLHDWQVPAGSWPGAPWWTDILDRTAAIAPALTPRSRSSDDPHRIHSRRHRRHASGRRSNPRSLYCQGDGHSLFDYHERTGVLPDRRSTTRRDTQSAGRNRGRNTD
;
A
#
# COMPACT_ATOMS: atom_id res chain seq x y z
N MET A 1 -0.70 24.28 -20.00
CA MET A 1 -0.65 22.95 -19.38
C MET A 1 -0.46 21.96 -20.51
N GLY A 2 0.58 21.13 -20.49
CA GLY A 2 0.73 20.07 -21.49
C GLY A 2 -0.49 19.16 -21.43
N GLU A 3 -0.99 18.75 -22.59
CA GLU A 3 -2.08 17.78 -22.68
C GLU A 3 -1.68 16.53 -21.88
N TYR A 4 -2.55 16.14 -20.95
CA TYR A 4 -2.36 14.97 -20.12
C TYR A 4 -2.30 13.74 -21.00
N GLY A 5 -1.19 12.99 -20.93
CA GLY A 5 -0.96 11.83 -21.76
C GLY A 5 -1.71 10.58 -21.30
N GLU A 6 -3.02 10.68 -20.99
CA GLU A 6 -3.82 9.52 -20.57
C GLU A 6 -3.69 8.39 -21.58
N THR A 7 -3.75 8.71 -22.88
CA THR A 7 -3.55 7.76 -23.97
C THR A 7 -2.18 7.07 -23.90
N GLN A 8 -1.10 7.81 -23.64
CA GLN A 8 0.26 7.27 -23.52
C GLN A 8 0.39 6.35 -22.30
N ILE A 9 -0.18 6.73 -21.16
CA ILE A 9 -0.12 5.92 -19.94
C ILE A 9 -0.99 4.67 -20.09
N VAL A 10 -2.18 4.78 -20.69
CA VAL A 10 -3.02 3.63 -21.05
C VAL A 10 -2.29 2.68 -22.00
N ALA A 11 -1.51 3.21 -22.95
CA ALA A 11 -0.69 2.39 -23.84
C ALA A 11 0.43 1.66 -23.09
N GLY A 12 1.07 2.29 -22.09
CA GLY A 12 2.01 1.62 -21.19
C GLY A 12 1.36 0.49 -20.39
N LEU A 13 0.20 0.77 -19.78
CA LEU A 13 -0.58 -0.20 -19.02
C LEU A 13 -1.08 -1.39 -19.88
N ALA A 14 -1.16 -1.25 -21.20
CA ALA A 14 -1.59 -2.32 -22.10
C ALA A 14 -0.66 -3.55 -22.06
N LEU A 15 0.57 -3.40 -21.55
CA LEU A 15 1.48 -4.51 -21.26
C LEU A 15 0.90 -5.48 -20.22
N TYR A 16 0.03 -4.98 -19.33
CA TYR A 16 -0.58 -5.74 -18.24
C TYR A 16 -2.02 -6.20 -18.54
N ARG A 17 -2.45 -6.19 -19.81
CA ARG A 17 -3.83 -6.58 -20.20
C ARG A 17 -4.18 -8.03 -19.84
N SER A 18 -3.18 -8.92 -19.88
CA SER A 18 -3.35 -10.36 -19.66
C SER A 18 -3.61 -10.65 -18.19
N ASP A 19 -4.35 -11.72 -17.91
CA ASP A 19 -4.59 -12.17 -16.54
C ASP A 19 -3.24 -12.46 -15.84
N PRO A 20 -2.92 -11.75 -14.75
CA PRO A 20 -1.64 -11.92 -14.07
C PRO A 20 -1.51 -13.33 -13.45
N PHE A 21 -2.61 -14.00 -13.08
CA PHE A 21 -2.58 -15.34 -12.50
C PHE A 21 -2.17 -16.45 -13.48
N THR A 22 -2.25 -16.19 -14.78
CA THR A 22 -1.86 -17.14 -15.84
C THR A 22 -0.68 -16.62 -16.66
N SER A 23 0.02 -15.60 -16.15
CA SER A 23 1.14 -14.99 -16.85
C SER A 23 2.43 -15.78 -16.56
N ILE A 24 3.31 -15.87 -17.55
CA ILE A 24 4.64 -16.49 -17.36
C ILE A 24 5.42 -15.79 -16.24
N ASN A 25 5.29 -14.46 -16.12
CA ASN A 25 5.92 -13.70 -15.05
C ASN A 25 5.45 -14.13 -13.65
N PHE A 26 4.21 -14.57 -13.51
CA PHE A 26 3.68 -15.08 -12.25
C PHE A 26 4.24 -16.47 -11.94
N GLU A 27 4.28 -17.36 -12.93
CA GLU A 27 4.89 -18.69 -12.79
C GLU A 27 6.37 -18.57 -12.44
N ASP A 28 7.14 -17.79 -13.20
CA ASP A 28 8.57 -17.52 -12.97
C ASP A 28 8.80 -16.94 -11.57
N ALA A 29 8.01 -15.95 -11.14
CA ALA A 29 8.17 -15.36 -9.81
C ALA A 29 7.90 -16.37 -8.67
N LEU A 30 6.94 -17.28 -8.84
CA LEU A 30 6.69 -18.34 -7.86
C LEU A 30 7.81 -19.40 -7.86
N GLU A 31 8.26 -19.81 -9.04
CA GLU A 31 9.36 -20.77 -9.18
C GLU A 31 10.65 -20.22 -8.57
N ASP A 32 11.02 -18.98 -8.89
CA ASP A 32 12.17 -18.30 -8.31
C ASP A 32 12.03 -18.19 -6.78
N THR A 33 10.87 -17.77 -6.29
CA THR A 33 10.63 -17.67 -4.84
C THR A 33 10.88 -18.99 -4.15
N HIS A 34 10.31 -20.11 -4.64
CA HIS A 34 10.55 -21.42 -4.05
C HIS A 34 12.00 -21.87 -4.19
N TYR A 35 12.61 -21.69 -5.37
CA TYR A 35 13.99 -22.08 -5.62
C TYR A 35 14.95 -21.47 -4.61
N PHE A 36 14.85 -20.16 -4.37
CA PHE A 36 15.72 -19.46 -3.43
C PHE A 36 15.34 -19.73 -1.96
N MET A 37 14.05 -19.85 -1.63
CA MET A 37 13.62 -20.21 -0.27
C MET A 37 14.07 -21.61 0.15
N ASP A 38 14.27 -22.53 -0.79
CA ASP A 38 14.85 -23.86 -0.56
C ASP A 38 16.38 -23.83 -0.35
N GLY A 39 16.99 -22.63 -0.36
CA GLY A 39 18.42 -22.43 -0.14
C GLY A 39 19.28 -22.70 -1.38
N ASN A 40 18.66 -22.71 -2.58
CA ASN A 40 19.40 -22.76 -3.83
C ASN A 40 19.84 -21.35 -4.28
N GLY A 41 20.91 -21.27 -5.07
CA GLY A 41 21.43 -20.00 -5.60
C GLY A 41 22.23 -19.17 -4.57
N ASP A 42 22.40 -17.87 -4.87
CA ASP A 42 23.30 -16.97 -4.15
C ASP A 42 22.58 -16.05 -3.13
N MET A 43 21.27 -16.21 -2.95
CA MET A 43 20.48 -15.45 -2.00
C MET A 43 20.22 -16.25 -0.73
N SER A 44 20.10 -15.57 0.41
CA SER A 44 19.58 -16.23 1.61
C SER A 44 18.12 -16.66 1.40
N PRO A 45 17.63 -17.70 2.10
CA PRO A 45 16.24 -18.12 1.99
C PRO A 45 15.22 -17.00 2.23
N LEU A 46 15.53 -16.07 3.15
CA LEU A 46 14.66 -14.91 3.42
C LEU A 46 14.71 -13.86 2.30
N GLU A 47 15.86 -13.67 1.65
CA GLU A 47 15.95 -12.85 0.44
C GLU A 47 15.21 -13.49 -0.74
N GLY A 48 15.14 -14.83 -0.80
CA GLY A 48 14.31 -15.56 -1.76
C GLY A 48 12.83 -15.15 -1.69
N ALA A 49 12.31 -14.90 -0.49
CA ALA A 49 10.94 -14.41 -0.31
C ALA A 49 10.71 -13.02 -0.95
N LEU A 50 11.75 -12.20 -1.17
CA LEU A 50 11.62 -10.91 -1.83
C LEU A 50 11.32 -11.03 -3.33
N GLN A 51 11.45 -12.21 -3.95
CA GLN A 51 11.05 -12.41 -5.34
C GLN A 51 9.54 -12.21 -5.56
N MET A 52 8.75 -12.30 -4.49
CA MET A 52 7.33 -11.93 -4.49
C MET A 52 7.04 -10.49 -4.89
N LYS A 53 8.03 -9.59 -4.83
CA LYS A 53 7.90 -8.24 -5.39
C LYS A 53 7.59 -8.27 -6.89
N GLY A 54 7.98 -9.34 -7.60
CA GLY A 54 7.68 -9.58 -9.01
C GLY A 54 6.18 -9.67 -9.28
N LEU A 55 5.34 -9.93 -8.26
CA LEU A 55 3.89 -9.92 -8.40
C LEU A 55 3.27 -8.53 -8.29
N ILE A 56 3.94 -7.56 -7.64
CA ILE A 56 3.32 -6.26 -7.35
C ILE A 56 2.98 -5.53 -8.64
N VAL A 57 3.96 -5.37 -9.53
CA VAL A 57 3.80 -4.59 -10.77
C VAL A 57 2.79 -5.23 -11.74
N PRO A 58 2.83 -6.54 -12.06
CA PRO A 58 1.85 -7.14 -12.95
C PRO A 58 0.41 -7.03 -12.44
N PHE A 59 0.19 -7.27 -11.16
CA PHE A 59 -1.16 -7.21 -10.57
C PHE A 59 -1.68 -5.78 -10.47
N LEU A 60 -0.85 -4.83 -10.02
CA LEU A 60 -1.22 -3.43 -9.92
C LEU A 60 -1.40 -2.80 -11.31
N GLY A 61 -0.53 -3.14 -12.26
CA GLY A 61 -0.64 -2.74 -13.66
C GLY A 61 -1.91 -3.28 -14.32
N HIS A 62 -2.25 -4.55 -14.08
CA HIS A 62 -3.50 -5.15 -14.58
C HIS A 62 -4.73 -4.45 -14.01
N PHE A 63 -4.73 -4.19 -12.70
CA PHE A 63 -5.76 -3.38 -12.06
C PHE A 63 -5.88 -2.00 -12.74
N GLY A 64 -4.76 -1.31 -12.92
CA GLY A 64 -4.74 0.00 -13.54
C GLY A 64 -5.27 -0.01 -14.97
N TYR A 65 -4.86 -0.99 -15.77
CA TYR A 65 -5.30 -1.17 -17.16
C TYR A 65 -6.83 -1.28 -17.28
N TRP A 66 -7.45 -2.15 -16.47
CA TRP A 66 -8.90 -2.40 -16.56
C TRP A 66 -9.75 -1.25 -16.01
N VAL A 67 -9.26 -0.54 -14.99
CA VAL A 67 -9.89 0.71 -14.56
C VAL A 67 -9.80 1.73 -15.69
N ALA A 68 -8.62 1.90 -16.31
CA ALA A 68 -8.40 2.91 -17.33
C ALA A 68 -9.17 2.66 -18.64
N THR A 69 -9.28 1.41 -19.07
CA THR A 69 -9.85 1.07 -20.39
C THR A 69 -11.33 0.71 -20.35
N ALA A 70 -11.82 0.19 -19.21
CA ALA A 70 -13.18 -0.34 -19.10
C ALA A 70 -13.94 0.16 -17.86
N GLY A 71 -13.33 0.98 -17.01
CA GLY A 71 -13.92 1.38 -15.72
C GLY A 71 -14.14 0.19 -14.77
N GLN A 72 -13.48 -0.93 -15.00
CA GLN A 72 -13.67 -2.17 -14.24
C GLN A 72 -12.69 -2.25 -13.08
N VAL A 73 -13.23 -2.42 -11.88
CA VAL A 73 -12.43 -2.50 -10.65
C VAL A 73 -12.04 -3.96 -10.36
N LYS A 74 -10.78 -4.29 -10.62
CA LYS A 74 -10.19 -5.63 -10.42
C LYS A 74 -9.75 -5.81 -8.95
N THR A 75 -10.75 -6.04 -8.10
CA THR A 75 -10.56 -5.99 -6.63
C THR A 75 -9.61 -7.07 -6.11
N ALA A 76 -9.70 -8.30 -6.62
CA ALA A 76 -8.86 -9.40 -6.16
C ALA A 76 -7.40 -9.13 -6.52
N GLU A 77 -7.15 -8.58 -7.71
CA GLU A 77 -5.82 -8.28 -8.22
C GLU A 77 -5.15 -7.17 -7.42
N LEU A 78 -5.90 -6.11 -7.08
CA LEU A 78 -5.38 -5.09 -6.18
C LEU A 78 -5.15 -5.62 -4.76
N ASP A 79 -6.01 -6.50 -4.23
CA ASP A 79 -5.80 -7.12 -2.92
C ASP A 79 -4.51 -7.96 -2.90
N VAL A 80 -4.24 -8.75 -3.95
CA VAL A 80 -2.96 -9.48 -4.12
C VAL A 80 -1.78 -8.52 -4.13
N ALA A 81 -1.82 -7.48 -4.97
CA ALA A 81 -0.72 -6.50 -5.07
C ALA A 81 -0.41 -5.83 -3.72
N GLN A 82 -1.45 -5.45 -2.97
CA GLN A 82 -1.31 -4.80 -1.66
C GLN A 82 -0.72 -5.74 -0.60
N ARG A 83 -1.11 -7.03 -0.60
CA ARG A 83 -0.53 -8.04 0.29
C ARG A 83 0.91 -8.35 -0.06
N ALA A 84 1.22 -8.48 -1.35
CA ALA A 84 2.58 -8.69 -1.83
C ALA A 84 3.49 -7.51 -1.49
N ALA A 85 2.99 -6.27 -1.63
CA ALA A 85 3.71 -5.07 -1.22
C ALA A 85 3.95 -5.06 0.30
N PHE A 86 2.92 -5.30 1.12
CA PHE A 86 3.10 -5.40 2.58
C PHE A 86 4.12 -6.48 2.97
N PHE A 87 4.02 -7.67 2.37
CA PHE A 87 4.93 -8.78 2.61
C PHE A 87 6.38 -8.41 2.28
N GLU A 88 6.61 -7.80 1.12
CA GLU A 88 7.94 -7.33 0.72
C GLU A 88 8.49 -6.32 1.73
N LYS A 89 7.69 -5.34 2.19
CA LYS A 89 8.14 -4.38 3.21
C LYS A 89 8.51 -5.06 4.53
N ALA A 90 7.73 -6.04 4.98
CA ALA A 90 7.99 -6.78 6.22
C ALA A 90 9.28 -7.62 6.14
N VAL A 91 9.48 -8.32 5.02
CA VAL A 91 10.70 -9.12 4.78
C VAL A 91 11.93 -8.21 4.66
N THR A 92 11.85 -7.13 3.88
CA THR A 92 12.93 -6.14 3.73
C THR A 92 13.31 -5.53 5.07
N HIS A 93 12.34 -5.20 5.92
CA HIS A 93 12.61 -4.69 7.27
C HIS A 93 13.32 -5.72 8.16
N THR A 94 12.91 -6.98 8.11
CA THR A 94 13.56 -8.07 8.88
C THR A 94 15.00 -8.29 8.45
N LEU A 95 15.25 -8.28 7.14
CA LEU A 95 16.60 -8.37 6.58
C LEU A 95 17.46 -7.17 6.99
N PHE A 96 16.90 -5.97 6.89
CA PHE A 96 17.56 -4.74 7.33
C PHE A 96 17.90 -4.73 8.83
N GLN A 97 17.03 -5.29 9.68
CA GLN A 97 17.29 -5.42 11.12
C GLN A 97 18.39 -6.46 11.43
N SER A 98 18.45 -7.54 10.65
CA SER A 98 19.40 -8.63 10.88
C SER A 98 20.78 -8.39 10.27
N ASN A 99 20.87 -7.58 9.21
CA ASN A 99 22.12 -7.27 8.54
C ASN A 99 22.27 -5.77 8.23
N PRO A 100 23.18 -5.06 8.93
CA PRO A 100 23.47 -3.65 8.67
C PRO A 100 23.95 -3.29 7.26
N SER A 101 24.46 -4.25 6.47
CA SER A 101 24.88 -4.02 5.09
C SER A 101 23.78 -4.33 4.06
N HIS A 102 22.62 -4.83 4.51
CA HIS A 102 21.49 -5.08 3.63
C HIS A 102 20.87 -3.76 3.14
N VAL A 103 20.20 -3.81 1.98
CA VAL A 103 19.66 -2.64 1.29
C VAL A 103 18.78 -1.81 2.23
N THR A 104 19.12 -0.52 2.37
CA THR A 104 18.32 0.45 3.12
C THR A 104 16.90 0.51 2.54
N PRO A 105 15.85 0.37 3.36
CA PRO A 105 14.48 0.49 2.88
C PRO A 105 14.20 1.91 2.35
N SER A 106 13.44 2.04 1.26
CA SER A 106 13.21 3.31 0.57
C SER A 106 11.97 4.05 1.11
N LEU A 107 12.16 5.22 1.73
CA LEU A 107 11.05 6.02 2.28
C LEU A 107 9.96 6.35 1.23
N PRO A 108 10.30 6.74 -0.02
CA PRO A 108 9.32 6.89 -1.09
C PRO A 108 8.44 5.67 -1.33
N GLN A 109 9.03 4.46 -1.41
CA GLN A 109 8.25 3.24 -1.66
C GLN A 109 7.30 2.90 -0.51
N TYR A 110 7.73 3.11 0.74
CA TYR A 110 6.83 2.98 1.89
C TYR A 110 5.72 4.03 1.84
N GLY A 111 6.04 5.27 1.48
CA GLY A 111 5.08 6.35 1.30
C GLY A 111 4.01 6.03 0.25
N GLU A 112 4.43 5.61 -0.94
CA GLU A 112 3.53 5.22 -2.01
C GLU A 112 2.60 4.06 -1.59
N THR A 113 3.16 3.05 -0.92
CA THR A 113 2.38 1.92 -0.36
C THR A 113 1.36 2.41 0.67
N LEU A 114 1.78 3.22 1.64
CA LEU A 114 0.90 3.77 2.68
C LEU A 114 -0.23 4.61 2.07
N LEU A 115 0.08 5.47 1.10
CA LEU A 115 -0.92 6.28 0.40
C LEU A 115 -1.93 5.41 -0.34
N GLN A 116 -1.48 4.35 -1.02
CA GLN A 116 -2.37 3.39 -1.66
C GLN A 116 -3.30 2.70 -0.64
N LEU A 117 -2.76 2.28 0.51
CA LEU A 117 -3.56 1.65 1.58
C LEU A 117 -4.59 2.61 2.19
N ILE A 118 -4.22 3.88 2.42
CA ILE A 118 -5.16 4.92 2.87
C ILE A 118 -6.22 5.16 1.79
N ALA A 119 -5.80 5.35 0.53
CA ALA A 119 -6.69 5.60 -0.61
C ALA A 119 -7.70 4.47 -0.86
N THR A 120 -7.41 3.26 -0.40
CA THR A 120 -8.27 2.08 -0.57
C THR A 120 -8.98 1.64 0.70
N GLY A 121 -8.73 2.31 1.83
CA GLY A 121 -9.34 1.97 3.13
C GLY A 121 -8.81 0.67 3.76
N ARG A 122 -7.59 0.22 3.40
CA ARG A 122 -6.97 -1.02 3.88
C ARG A 122 -6.37 -0.90 5.28
N ALA A 123 -7.22 -0.61 6.26
CA ALA A 123 -6.81 -0.47 7.66
C ALA A 123 -6.14 -1.73 8.24
N ASP A 124 -6.46 -2.90 7.67
CA ASP A 124 -5.89 -4.20 8.01
C ASP A 124 -4.38 -4.31 7.72
N LEU A 125 -3.88 -3.61 6.69
CA LEU A 125 -2.44 -3.58 6.35
C LEU A 125 -1.77 -2.27 6.78
N LEU A 126 -2.53 -1.18 6.86
CA LEU A 126 -2.03 0.17 7.05
C LEU A 126 -1.22 0.32 8.35
N ALA A 127 -1.78 -0.11 9.48
CA ALA A 127 -1.15 0.08 10.79
C ALA A 127 0.20 -0.65 10.90
N ALA A 128 0.27 -1.90 10.41
CA ALA A 128 1.50 -2.67 10.40
C ALA A 128 2.55 -2.05 9.45
N THR A 129 2.13 -1.61 8.26
CA THR A 129 3.01 -0.93 7.30
C THR A 129 3.57 0.37 7.88
N GLU A 130 2.75 1.16 8.58
CA GLU A 130 3.18 2.40 9.25
C GLU A 130 4.23 2.10 10.32
N GLN A 131 4.00 1.09 11.16
CA GLN A 131 4.93 0.70 12.22
C GLN A 131 6.29 0.29 11.65
N ILE A 132 6.31 -0.48 10.55
CA ILE A 132 7.55 -0.84 9.86
C ILE A 132 8.26 0.42 9.38
N ALA A 133 7.56 1.30 8.67
CA ALA A 133 8.14 2.56 8.16
C ALA A 133 8.73 3.43 9.29
N LEU A 134 8.01 3.58 10.41
CA LEU A 134 8.49 4.32 11.59
C LEU A 134 9.67 3.62 12.27
N SER A 135 9.71 2.29 12.29
CA SER A 135 10.85 1.54 12.82
C SER A 135 12.10 1.77 11.98
N VAL A 136 11.98 1.78 10.66
CA VAL A 136 13.10 2.13 9.77
C VAL A 136 13.52 3.58 10.00
N LEU A 137 12.56 4.50 10.17
CA LEU A 137 12.84 5.91 10.44
C LEU A 137 13.67 6.12 11.70
N LYS A 138 13.26 5.46 12.79
CA LYS A 138 13.95 5.48 14.08
C LYS A 138 15.34 4.85 14.06
N SER A 139 15.63 3.98 13.10
CA SER A 139 16.98 3.42 12.96
C SER A 139 18.01 4.46 12.52
N GLY A 140 17.56 5.61 12.00
CA GLY A 140 18.41 6.64 11.42
C GLY A 140 19.03 6.26 10.09
N ARG A 141 18.79 5.04 9.58
CA ARG A 141 19.45 4.52 8.37
C ARG A 141 18.64 4.67 7.09
N TYR A 142 17.61 5.52 7.06
CA TYR A 142 17.21 6.12 5.78
C TYR A 142 18.32 7.02 5.21
N ALA A 143 19.26 7.46 6.07
CA ALA A 143 20.52 8.07 5.66
C ALA A 143 21.61 7.00 5.46
N PRO A 144 22.48 7.13 4.45
CA PRO A 144 23.58 6.20 4.25
C PRO A 144 24.70 6.45 5.27
N PRO A 145 25.68 5.52 5.42
CA PRO A 145 26.77 5.63 6.39
C PRO A 145 27.60 6.90 6.23
N GLU A 146 28.19 7.35 7.34
CA GLU A 146 29.09 8.50 7.40
C GLU A 146 30.19 8.40 6.31
N GLY A 147 30.32 9.43 5.46
CA GLY A 147 31.27 9.45 4.34
C GLY A 147 30.70 9.12 2.95
N THR A 148 29.40 8.86 2.85
CA THR A 148 28.68 8.73 1.56
C THR A 148 27.82 9.98 1.29
N THR A 149 27.75 10.43 0.03
CA THR A 149 26.95 11.58 -0.37
C THR A 149 25.46 11.22 -0.27
N GLY A 150 24.82 11.66 0.80
CA GLY A 150 23.50 11.26 1.28
C GLY A 150 22.37 11.19 0.25
N TYR A 151 21.45 10.24 0.51
CA TYR A 151 20.28 9.85 -0.30
C TYR A 151 19.36 11.01 -0.77
N PHE A 152 19.32 12.11 -0.02
CA PHE A 152 18.42 13.22 -0.29
C PHE A 152 19.13 14.35 -1.05
N SER A 153 19.36 14.13 -2.34
CA SER A 153 19.62 15.23 -3.28
C SER A 153 18.38 16.12 -3.48
N GLN A 154 17.20 15.62 -3.09
CA GLN A 154 15.92 16.33 -3.13
C GLN A 154 15.15 16.14 -1.81
N PRO A 155 14.32 17.10 -1.39
CA PRO A 155 13.39 16.93 -0.27
C PRO A 155 12.40 15.77 -0.52
N SER A 156 12.12 15.00 0.54
CA SER A 156 11.22 13.84 0.50
C SER A 156 9.75 14.28 0.50
N LYS A 157 8.93 13.61 -0.33
CA LYS A 157 7.54 13.98 -0.60
C LYS A 157 6.56 12.95 -0.06
N VAL A 158 6.42 11.81 -0.72
CA VAL A 158 5.28 10.90 -0.52
C VAL A 158 5.36 10.15 0.81
N GLY A 159 6.56 9.77 1.26
CA GLY A 159 6.77 9.15 2.58
C GLY A 159 6.50 10.11 3.73
N VAL A 160 7.00 11.35 3.60
CA VAL A 160 6.70 12.44 4.53
C VAL A 160 5.21 12.69 4.61
N PHE A 161 4.55 12.82 3.45
CA PHE A 161 3.13 13.08 3.37
C PHE A 161 2.30 11.99 4.06
N ALA A 162 2.56 10.72 3.75
CA ALA A 162 1.81 9.60 4.30
C ALA A 162 1.94 9.49 5.83
N LEU A 163 3.18 9.51 6.33
CA LEU A 163 3.46 9.37 7.76
C LEU A 163 2.99 10.58 8.56
N GLU A 164 3.13 11.80 8.01
CA GLU A 164 2.61 13.00 8.66
C GLU A 164 1.07 12.96 8.70
N MET A 165 0.37 12.55 7.64
CA MET A 165 -1.10 12.42 7.68
C MET A 165 -1.56 11.43 8.77
N LEU A 166 -0.87 10.29 8.92
CA LEU A 166 -1.18 9.31 9.96
C LEU A 166 -0.90 9.84 11.37
N ALA A 167 0.19 10.60 11.56
CA ALA A 167 0.48 11.27 12.82
C ALA A 167 -0.57 12.34 13.15
N GLN A 168 -0.94 13.17 12.18
CA GLN A 168 -1.96 14.20 12.35
C GLN A 168 -3.34 13.58 12.69
N GLN A 169 -3.65 12.40 12.16
CA GLN A 169 -4.87 11.66 12.53
C GLN A 169 -4.94 11.38 14.04
N ARG A 170 -3.79 11.30 14.71
CA ARG A 170 -3.64 11.07 16.16
C ARG A 170 -3.35 12.34 16.96
N ASP A 171 -3.46 13.52 16.35
CA ASP A 171 -3.06 14.81 16.95
C ASP A 171 -1.55 14.83 17.34
N GLU A 172 -0.74 14.13 16.55
CA GLU A 172 0.72 14.03 16.70
C GLU A 172 1.43 14.73 15.53
N THR A 173 2.74 14.89 15.65
CA THR A 173 3.57 15.47 14.59
C THR A 173 4.90 14.74 14.54
N VAL A 174 5.39 14.48 13.33
CA VAL A 174 6.69 13.82 13.15
C VAL A 174 7.80 14.87 13.21
N ASP A 175 8.81 14.62 14.03
CA ASP A 175 10.03 15.42 14.11
C ASP A 175 11.02 14.99 13.01
N TRP A 176 10.77 15.46 11.79
CA TRP A 176 11.58 15.14 10.61
C TRP A 176 13.05 15.55 10.75
N GLU A 177 13.34 16.61 11.52
CA GLU A 177 14.70 17.08 11.77
C GLU A 177 15.50 16.04 12.56
N SER A 178 14.90 15.46 13.61
CA SER A 178 15.53 14.41 14.42
C SER A 178 15.90 13.14 13.63
N PHE A 179 15.24 12.91 12.49
CA PHE A 179 15.51 11.77 11.60
C PHE A 179 16.42 12.13 10.42
N HIS A 180 16.89 13.37 10.34
CA HIS A 180 17.69 13.88 9.21
C HIS A 180 17.03 13.69 7.84
N VAL A 181 15.70 13.68 7.78
CA VAL A 181 14.93 13.59 6.52
C VAL A 181 14.42 14.99 6.19
N PRO A 182 14.92 15.65 5.13
CA PRO A 182 14.43 16.96 4.73
C PRO A 182 13.06 16.84 4.05
N PRO A 183 11.98 17.38 4.64
CA PRO A 183 10.66 17.28 4.03
C PRO A 183 10.46 18.34 2.94
N ASP A 184 9.79 17.96 1.86
CA ASP A 184 9.23 18.95 0.94
C ASP A 184 8.13 19.76 1.65
N ARG A 185 8.23 21.09 1.55
CA ARG A 185 7.37 21.99 2.31
C ARG A 185 5.89 21.86 1.94
N PHE A 186 5.58 21.72 0.65
CA PHE A 186 4.20 21.63 0.20
C PHE A 186 3.53 20.37 0.74
N TRP A 187 4.20 19.22 0.63
CA TRP A 187 3.67 17.94 1.10
C TRP A 187 3.48 17.93 2.62
N LEU A 188 4.43 18.51 3.37
CA LEU A 188 4.31 18.65 4.81
C LEU A 188 3.15 19.56 5.22
N ASP A 189 3.02 20.73 4.59
CA ASP A 189 1.96 21.69 4.89
C ASP A 189 0.59 21.16 4.48
N ALA A 190 0.48 20.41 3.38
CA ALA A 190 -0.75 19.73 3.00
C ALA A 190 -1.20 18.72 4.08
N ALA A 191 -0.27 17.94 4.65
CA ALA A 191 -0.58 17.00 5.72
C ALA A 191 -0.93 17.70 7.05
N ARG A 192 -0.25 18.79 7.41
CA ARG A 192 -0.46 19.47 8.71
C ARG A 192 -1.61 20.46 8.70
N LEU A 193 -1.62 21.33 7.69
CA LEU A 193 -2.57 22.44 7.58
C LEU A 193 -3.76 22.03 6.73
N GLY A 194 -3.48 21.49 5.54
CA GLY A 194 -4.53 21.12 4.60
C GLY A 194 -5.44 20.02 5.12
N LEU A 195 -4.92 19.07 5.91
CA LEU A 195 -5.71 17.99 6.47
C LEU A 195 -6.71 18.48 7.53
N ASN A 196 -6.29 19.44 8.35
CA ASN A 196 -7.04 19.93 9.50
C ASN A 196 -7.87 21.20 9.21
N ASP A 197 -7.79 21.76 7.99
CA ASP A 197 -8.55 22.96 7.64
C ASP A 197 -10.07 22.64 7.60
N PRO A 198 -10.90 23.28 8.44
CA PRO A 198 -12.32 22.98 8.50
C PRO A 198 -13.12 23.55 7.31
N ASP A 199 -12.55 24.48 6.54
CA ASP A 199 -13.23 25.08 5.38
C ASP A 199 -13.25 24.09 4.20
N PRO A 200 -14.44 23.67 3.73
CA PRO A 200 -14.54 22.75 2.60
C PRO A 200 -13.91 23.28 1.30
N GLN A 201 -13.93 24.60 1.08
CA GLN A 201 -13.35 25.20 -0.13
C GLN A 201 -11.83 25.15 -0.09
N LYS A 202 -11.22 25.47 1.05
CA LYS A 202 -9.78 25.29 1.24
C LYS A 202 -9.36 23.84 1.15
N GLY A 203 -10.16 22.92 1.68
CA GLY A 203 -9.94 21.48 1.49
C GLY A 203 -9.89 21.09 0.00
N ALA A 204 -10.75 21.67 -0.82
CA ALA A 204 -10.77 21.43 -2.27
C ALA A 204 -9.58 22.09 -2.98
N GLU A 205 -9.13 23.26 -2.53
CA GLU A 205 -7.92 23.93 -3.01
C GLU A 205 -6.67 23.07 -2.75
N TRP A 206 -6.49 22.57 -1.53
CA TRP A 206 -5.41 21.64 -1.18
C TRP A 206 -5.45 20.37 -2.04
N ALA A 207 -6.64 19.77 -2.22
CA ALA A 207 -6.80 18.58 -3.06
C ALA A 207 -6.43 18.84 -4.53
N ARG A 208 -6.80 20.01 -5.08
CA ARG A 208 -6.43 20.43 -6.44
C ARG A 208 -4.91 20.62 -6.57
N GLU A 209 -4.27 21.22 -5.58
CA GLU A 209 -2.81 21.38 -5.56
C GLU A 209 -2.09 20.04 -5.40
N LEU A 210 -2.63 19.12 -4.61
CA LEU A 210 -2.13 17.75 -4.47
C LEU A 210 -2.20 16.99 -5.79
N CYS A 211 -3.24 17.18 -6.60
CA CYS A 211 -3.29 16.61 -7.95
C CYS A 211 -2.14 17.15 -8.82
N ALA A 212 -1.89 18.46 -8.79
CA ALA A 212 -0.79 19.05 -9.55
C ALA A 212 0.59 18.59 -9.04
N ALA A 213 0.75 18.45 -7.71
CA ALA A 213 1.99 17.96 -7.09
C ALA A 213 2.24 16.47 -7.37
N HIS A 214 1.18 15.67 -7.37
CA HIS A 214 1.20 14.26 -7.76
C HIS A 214 1.81 14.12 -9.16
N MET A 215 1.28 14.88 -10.13
CA MET A 215 1.79 14.89 -11.51
C MET A 215 3.27 15.28 -11.62
N ARG A 216 3.72 16.25 -10.82
CA ARG A 216 5.15 16.65 -10.80
C ARG A 216 6.06 15.61 -10.15
N THR A 217 5.51 14.67 -9.39
CA THR A 217 6.25 13.68 -8.59
C THR A 217 6.26 12.31 -9.24
N LEU A 218 5.55 12.14 -10.36
CA LEU A 218 5.58 10.91 -11.14
C LEU A 218 6.98 10.67 -11.71
N ALA A 219 7.42 9.42 -11.73
CA ALA A 219 8.60 8.96 -12.46
C ALA A 219 8.31 8.85 -13.96
N THR A 220 7.85 9.94 -14.60
CA THR A 220 7.43 9.97 -16.00
C THR A 220 8.58 10.02 -17.00
N ASP A 221 9.84 10.09 -16.55
CA ASP A 221 10.99 10.22 -17.43
C ASP A 221 11.65 8.86 -17.73
N VAL A 222 10.90 8.01 -18.43
CA VAL A 222 11.42 6.77 -19.03
C VAL A 222 12.46 7.10 -20.12
N GLU A 223 12.39 8.29 -20.73
CA GLU A 223 13.25 8.71 -21.84
C GLU A 223 14.66 9.13 -21.39
N ASN A 224 14.85 9.70 -20.19
CA ASN A 224 16.17 10.05 -19.64
C ASN A 224 16.80 8.96 -18.76
N GLY A 225 16.15 7.81 -18.60
CA GLY A 225 16.73 6.62 -17.96
C GLY A 225 17.00 6.74 -16.45
N SER A 226 16.50 7.79 -15.77
CA SER A 226 16.62 7.94 -14.32
C SER A 226 15.25 8.08 -13.66
N MET A 227 14.71 6.95 -13.22
CA MET A 227 13.47 6.81 -12.45
C MET A 227 13.74 6.78 -10.93
N ASP A 228 14.87 7.33 -10.49
CA ASP A 228 15.29 7.24 -9.10
C ASP A 228 14.66 8.34 -8.23
N ALA A 229 14.33 8.01 -6.98
CA ALA A 229 13.78 8.97 -6.03
C ALA A 229 14.76 10.13 -5.72
N SER A 230 16.06 9.91 -5.91
CA SER A 230 17.09 10.93 -5.78
C SER A 230 16.92 12.10 -6.76
N THR A 231 16.25 11.91 -7.90
CA THR A 231 15.92 13.00 -8.84
C THR A 231 14.59 13.69 -8.53
N GLY A 232 13.94 13.30 -7.43
CA GLY A 232 12.71 13.90 -6.92
C GLY A 232 11.42 13.25 -7.42
N HIS A 233 11.54 12.20 -8.25
CA HIS A 233 10.44 11.38 -8.75
C HIS A 233 10.15 10.22 -7.78
N GLU A 234 9.06 10.32 -7.02
CA GLU A 234 8.79 9.39 -5.92
C GLU A 234 7.57 8.48 -6.13
N ILE A 235 6.74 8.74 -7.16
CA ILE A 235 5.62 7.87 -7.54
C ILE A 235 6.07 7.03 -8.73
N ARG A 236 6.17 5.71 -8.54
CA ARG A 236 6.84 4.82 -9.49
C ARG A 236 5.90 3.89 -10.23
N GLU A 237 4.79 3.52 -9.60
CA GLU A 237 3.89 2.54 -10.19
C GLU A 237 3.03 3.20 -11.28
N GLU A 238 3.07 2.68 -12.50
CA GLU A 238 2.37 3.27 -13.65
C GLU A 238 0.85 3.41 -13.42
N ALA A 239 0.25 2.48 -12.69
CA ALA A 239 -1.16 2.57 -12.32
C ALA A 239 -1.46 3.82 -11.47
N HIS A 240 -0.50 4.27 -10.66
CA HIS A 240 -0.62 5.49 -9.87
C HIS A 240 -0.48 6.77 -10.71
N PHE A 241 0.00 6.71 -11.96
CA PHE A 241 0.12 7.92 -12.79
C PHE A 241 -1.26 8.46 -13.21
N LEU A 242 -2.24 7.56 -13.38
CA LEU A 242 -3.64 7.90 -13.66
C LEU A 242 -4.54 7.90 -12.41
N TRP A 243 -4.07 7.26 -11.34
CA TRP A 243 -4.78 7.14 -10.09
C TRP A 243 -4.17 8.09 -9.04
N PRO A 244 -4.81 9.24 -8.72
CA PRO A 244 -4.26 10.23 -7.78
C PRO A 244 -4.31 9.76 -6.32
N ILE A 245 -3.58 8.70 -5.98
CA ILE A 245 -3.57 8.06 -4.66
C ILE A 245 -3.26 9.06 -3.54
N THR A 246 -2.40 10.06 -3.79
CA THR A 246 -2.09 11.13 -2.84
C THR A 246 -3.32 11.97 -2.50
N THR A 247 -4.13 12.32 -3.52
CA THR A 247 -5.32 13.14 -3.35
C THR A 247 -6.46 12.32 -2.75
N ILE A 248 -6.66 11.09 -3.21
CA ILE A 248 -7.71 10.21 -2.66
C ILE A 248 -7.40 9.85 -1.20
N ALA A 249 -6.14 9.58 -0.86
CA ALA A 249 -5.72 9.36 0.52
C ALA A 249 -6.01 10.58 1.40
N PHE A 250 -5.66 11.78 0.93
CA PHE A 250 -5.95 13.05 1.62
C PHE A 250 -7.43 13.25 1.87
N LEU A 251 -8.27 13.08 0.85
CA LEU A 251 -9.72 13.25 0.96
C LEU A 251 -10.33 12.27 1.97
N ARG A 252 -9.88 11.02 1.97
CA ARG A 252 -10.31 10.02 2.96
C ARG A 252 -9.86 10.36 4.36
N MET A 253 -8.61 10.78 4.52
CA MET A 253 -8.09 11.15 5.83
C MET A 253 -8.86 12.35 6.40
N ARG A 254 -9.13 13.38 5.59
CA ARG A 254 -10.00 14.50 5.95
C ARG A 254 -11.38 14.03 6.39
N ALA A 255 -12.02 13.17 5.60
CA ALA A 255 -13.33 12.63 5.93
C ALA A 255 -13.31 11.85 7.26
N SER A 256 -12.24 11.09 7.54
CA SER A 256 -12.07 10.36 8.80
C SER A 256 -11.95 11.28 10.02
N LEU A 257 -11.47 12.51 9.83
CA LEU A 257 -11.40 13.57 10.84
C LEU A 257 -12.70 14.37 10.97
N GLY A 258 -13.73 14.02 10.18
CA GLY A 258 -15.01 14.72 10.15
C GLY A 258 -15.00 16.02 9.34
N HIS A 259 -13.92 16.28 8.59
CA HIS A 259 -13.85 17.42 7.68
C HIS A 259 -14.52 17.11 6.35
N GLN A 260 -15.34 18.04 5.88
CA GLN A 260 -15.87 18.00 4.52
C GLN A 260 -14.85 18.60 3.54
N THR A 261 -14.93 18.17 2.29
CA THR A 261 -14.17 18.75 1.19
C THR A 261 -15.15 19.11 0.08
N GLY A 262 -15.06 20.33 -0.44
CA GLY A 262 -15.84 20.76 -1.59
C GLY A 262 -15.47 19.97 -2.86
N PRO A 263 -16.22 20.15 -3.96
CA PRO A 263 -15.91 19.52 -5.23
C PRO A 263 -14.50 19.89 -5.72
N VAL A 264 -13.70 18.90 -6.10
CA VAL A 264 -12.34 19.10 -6.60
C VAL A 264 -12.37 19.20 -8.12
N ASP A 265 -12.21 20.42 -8.66
CA ASP A 265 -12.12 20.66 -10.10
C ASP A 265 -10.67 20.50 -10.58
N HIS A 266 -10.31 19.27 -10.97
CA HIS A 266 -9.02 18.98 -11.59
C HIS A 266 -9.16 17.84 -12.61
N PRO A 267 -8.48 17.89 -13.78
CA PRO A 267 -8.55 16.82 -14.79
C PRO A 267 -8.23 15.43 -14.24
N LEU A 268 -7.21 15.32 -13.38
CA LEU A 268 -6.80 14.07 -12.71
C LEU A 268 -7.91 13.43 -11.84
N MET A 269 -8.88 14.22 -11.38
CA MET A 269 -10.04 13.74 -10.61
C MET A 269 -11.21 13.29 -11.50
N ARG A 270 -11.11 13.54 -12.81
CA ARG A 270 -12.10 13.17 -13.84
C ARG A 270 -11.58 12.13 -14.82
N THR A 271 -10.43 11.51 -14.53
CA THR A 271 -9.88 10.43 -15.34
C THR A 271 -10.74 9.18 -15.22
N SER A 272 -10.37 8.16 -15.97
CA SER A 272 -10.94 6.82 -15.87
C SER A 272 -10.93 6.25 -14.44
N PHE A 273 -10.07 6.77 -13.54
CA PHE A 273 -9.98 6.38 -12.13
C PHE A 273 -10.97 7.09 -11.20
N GLN A 274 -11.85 7.97 -11.71
CA GLN A 274 -12.89 8.60 -10.90
C GLN A 274 -13.80 7.57 -10.20
N VAL A 275 -13.94 6.36 -10.78
CA VAL A 275 -14.69 5.23 -10.20
C VAL A 275 -14.14 4.80 -8.84
N LEU A 276 -12.91 5.18 -8.50
CA LEU A 276 -12.26 4.80 -7.25
C LEU A 276 -12.39 5.84 -6.13
N HIS A 277 -12.97 7.02 -6.39
CA HIS A 277 -13.01 8.13 -5.42
C HIS A 277 -13.53 7.67 -4.03
N ASP A 278 -14.70 7.03 -4.01
CA ASP A 278 -15.35 6.53 -2.78
C ASP A 278 -15.18 5.02 -2.60
N TRP A 279 -14.46 4.35 -3.50
CA TRP A 279 -14.34 2.91 -3.52
C TRP A 279 -13.35 2.37 -2.48
N GLN A 280 -13.69 1.30 -1.78
CA GLN A 280 -12.79 0.65 -0.83
C GLN A 280 -12.49 -0.76 -1.32
N VAL A 281 -11.28 -1.26 -1.04
CA VAL A 281 -10.96 -2.68 -1.20
C VAL A 281 -11.55 -3.42 0.00
N PRO A 282 -12.56 -4.28 -0.16
CA PRO A 282 -13.01 -5.13 0.94
C PRO A 282 -11.85 -6.05 1.39
N ALA A 283 -11.61 -6.12 2.70
CA ALA A 283 -10.65 -7.07 3.25
C ALA A 283 -11.02 -8.51 2.84
N GLY A 284 -10.03 -9.27 2.36
CA GLY A 284 -10.23 -10.66 1.92
C GLY A 284 -10.91 -10.80 0.54
N SER A 285 -10.89 -9.75 -0.28
CA SER A 285 -11.43 -9.80 -1.65
C SER A 285 -10.72 -10.83 -2.53
N TRP A 286 -9.45 -11.08 -2.26
CA TRP A 286 -8.79 -12.28 -2.73
C TRP A 286 -8.79 -13.32 -1.59
N PRO A 287 -9.38 -14.52 -1.81
CA PRO A 287 -9.50 -15.54 -0.77
C PRO A 287 -8.16 -16.18 -0.36
N GLY A 288 -7.06 -15.78 -0.99
CA GLY A 288 -5.79 -16.48 -0.93
C GLY A 288 -5.78 -17.70 -1.83
N ALA A 289 -4.58 -18.14 -2.20
CA ALA A 289 -4.35 -19.35 -2.98
C ALA A 289 -3.33 -20.23 -2.26
N PRO A 290 -3.31 -21.56 -2.51
CA PRO A 290 -2.41 -22.48 -1.80
C PRO A 290 -0.93 -22.07 -1.86
N TRP A 291 -0.46 -21.55 -2.99
CA TRP A 291 0.91 -21.06 -3.16
C TRP A 291 1.25 -19.91 -2.21
N TRP A 292 0.28 -19.03 -1.89
CA TRP A 292 0.51 -17.92 -0.99
C TRP A 292 0.67 -18.40 0.45
N THR A 293 -0.19 -19.31 0.87
CA THR A 293 -0.06 -19.95 2.18
C THR A 293 1.25 -20.70 2.32
N ASP A 294 1.70 -21.42 1.29
CA ASP A 294 3.01 -22.11 1.31
C ASP A 294 4.17 -21.12 1.50
N ILE A 295 4.18 -20.01 0.75
CA ILE A 295 5.22 -18.98 0.87
C ILE A 295 5.21 -18.33 2.25
N LEU A 296 4.03 -18.04 2.79
CA LEU A 296 3.88 -17.54 4.14
C LEU A 296 4.47 -18.56 5.13
N ASP A 297 4.01 -19.80 5.13
CA ASP A 297 4.46 -20.85 6.07
C ASP A 297 5.99 -21.07 6.01
N ARG A 298 6.57 -21.07 4.82
CA ARG A 298 8.03 -21.15 4.64
C ARG A 298 8.74 -19.92 5.22
N THR A 299 8.19 -18.73 4.99
CA THR A 299 8.74 -17.49 5.55
C THR A 299 8.67 -17.50 7.08
N ALA A 300 7.58 -18.01 7.66
CA ALA A 300 7.46 -18.21 9.11
C ALA A 300 8.51 -19.17 9.66
N ALA A 301 8.82 -20.25 8.93
CA ALA A 301 9.85 -21.20 9.33
C ALA A 301 11.26 -20.56 9.32
N ILE A 302 11.55 -19.71 8.33
CA ILE A 302 12.85 -19.04 8.18
C ILE A 302 13.00 -17.86 9.15
N ALA A 303 11.95 -17.05 9.29
CA ALA A 303 11.93 -15.85 10.10
C ALA A 303 10.70 -15.81 11.02
N PRO A 304 10.69 -16.57 12.13
CA PRO A 304 9.55 -16.65 13.05
C PRO A 304 9.15 -15.29 13.65
N ALA A 305 10.04 -14.29 13.67
CA ALA A 305 9.73 -12.95 14.12
C ALA A 305 8.66 -12.25 13.26
N LEU A 306 8.45 -12.69 12.01
CA LEU A 306 7.37 -12.23 11.15
C LEU A 306 6.01 -12.87 11.51
N THR A 307 5.98 -13.90 12.35
CA THR A 307 4.74 -14.51 12.86
C THR A 307 4.22 -13.79 14.10
N PRO A 308 2.90 -13.81 14.36
CA PRO A 308 2.36 -13.22 15.56
C PRO A 308 2.85 -14.03 16.73
N ARG A 309 3.51 -13.36 17.67
CA ARG A 309 3.57 -13.89 19.02
C ARG A 309 2.14 -13.95 19.51
N SER A 310 1.58 -15.16 19.60
CA SER A 310 0.34 -15.39 20.34
C SER A 310 0.49 -14.67 21.67
N ARG A 311 -0.38 -13.69 21.95
CA ARG A 311 -0.41 -13.02 23.26
C ARG A 311 -0.52 -14.12 24.30
N SER A 312 0.57 -14.41 25.02
CA SER A 312 0.49 -15.31 26.16
C SER A 312 -0.47 -14.68 27.16
N SER A 313 -1.29 -15.49 27.78
CA SER A 313 -2.32 -15.09 28.75
C SER A 313 -1.76 -14.47 30.05
N ASP A 314 -0.48 -14.12 30.08
CA ASP A 314 0.27 -13.75 31.28
C ASP A 314 0.77 -12.29 31.25
N ASP A 315 0.05 -11.39 30.59
CA ASP A 315 0.31 -9.95 30.73
C ASP A 315 -0.37 -9.41 32.01
N PRO A 316 0.39 -8.99 33.04
CA PRO A 316 -0.17 -8.56 34.32
C PRO A 316 -0.77 -7.15 34.28
N HIS A 317 -0.75 -6.45 33.14
CA HIS A 317 -1.25 -5.07 33.05
C HIS A 317 -2.74 -4.98 32.70
N ARG A 318 -3.58 -5.56 33.55
CA ARG A 318 -5.03 -5.29 33.56
C ARG A 318 -5.30 -3.97 34.30
N ILE A 319 -5.15 -2.84 33.62
CA ILE A 319 -5.61 -1.55 34.17
C ILE A 319 -7.14 -1.52 34.16
N HIS A 320 -7.72 -1.56 35.35
CA HIS A 320 -9.15 -1.39 35.59
C HIS A 320 -9.66 -0.07 35.01
N SER A 321 -10.60 -0.17 34.07
CA SER A 321 -11.41 0.94 33.58
C SER A 321 -12.40 1.39 34.66
N ARG A 322 -12.00 2.37 35.48
CA ARG A 322 -12.93 3.18 36.28
C ARG A 322 -13.38 4.41 35.49
N ARG A 323 -14.68 4.43 35.17
CA ARG A 323 -15.43 5.61 34.74
C ARG A 323 -15.14 6.82 35.65
N HIS A 324 -14.86 7.98 35.07
CA HIS A 324 -15.33 9.25 35.63
C HIS A 324 -15.66 10.28 34.54
N ARG A 325 -16.83 10.89 34.71
CA ARG A 325 -17.39 12.01 33.95
C ARG A 325 -16.69 13.34 34.32
N ARG A 326 -16.41 14.14 33.29
CA ARG A 326 -16.42 15.62 33.15
C ARG A 326 -15.92 16.50 34.31
N HIS A 327 -14.98 17.41 34.02
CA HIS A 327 -15.23 18.87 34.01
C HIS A 327 -14.12 19.62 33.25
N ALA A 328 -14.51 20.74 32.62
CA ALA A 328 -13.69 21.61 31.79
C ALA A 328 -12.87 22.63 32.62
N SER A 329 -11.65 22.93 32.18
CA SER A 329 -11.01 24.25 32.29
C SER A 329 -9.74 24.26 31.44
N GLY A 330 -9.58 25.30 30.63
CA GLY A 330 -8.53 25.39 29.60
C GLY A 330 -7.10 25.49 30.13
N ARG A 331 -6.18 24.99 29.30
CA ARG A 331 -4.82 25.52 29.09
C ARG A 331 -4.27 24.87 27.83
N ARG A 332 -3.67 25.70 26.96
CA ARG A 332 -2.89 25.27 25.80
C ARG A 332 -1.84 24.26 26.24
N SER A 333 -1.74 23.13 25.55
CA SER A 333 -0.68 22.13 25.72
C SER A 333 -0.06 21.81 24.37
N ASN A 334 1.27 21.73 24.37
CA ASN A 334 2.14 21.35 23.25
C ASN A 334 1.65 20.12 22.48
N PRO A 335 1.90 20.05 21.16
CA PRO A 335 1.78 18.80 20.41
C PRO A 335 2.73 17.76 21.03
N ARG A 336 2.19 16.56 21.29
CA ARG A 336 2.97 15.44 21.82
C ARG A 336 3.86 14.91 20.70
N SER A 337 5.18 14.99 20.89
CA SER A 337 6.16 14.29 20.07
C SER A 337 6.11 12.79 20.41
N LEU A 338 6.13 11.94 19.37
CA LEU A 338 6.01 10.50 19.48
C LEU A 338 7.18 9.87 20.26
N TYR A 339 6.89 9.45 21.50
CA TYR A 339 7.64 8.43 22.26
C TYR A 339 6.64 7.37 22.71
N CYS A 340 6.67 6.16 22.14
CA CYS A 340 6.05 4.97 22.75
C CYS A 340 6.69 3.67 22.27
N GLN A 341 6.73 2.72 23.20
CA GLN A 341 7.36 1.39 23.21
C GLN A 341 6.80 0.46 22.13
N GLY A 342 7.67 -0.37 21.56
CA GLY A 342 7.31 -1.31 20.50
C GLY A 342 6.90 -2.66 21.07
N ASP A 343 5.66 -3.06 20.77
CA ASP A 343 5.25 -4.46 20.73
C ASP A 343 5.38 -4.94 19.27
N GLY A 344 6.02 -6.09 19.07
CA GLY A 344 6.24 -6.67 17.74
C GLY A 344 4.97 -7.35 17.19
N HIS A 345 4.63 -7.08 15.92
CA HIS A 345 3.42 -7.62 15.26
C HIS A 345 3.62 -7.99 13.79
N SER A 346 2.65 -8.75 13.27
CA SER A 346 2.90 -9.92 12.43
C SER A 346 2.22 -9.96 11.06
N LEU A 347 2.69 -10.92 10.27
CA LEU A 347 2.19 -11.28 8.95
C LEU A 347 0.95 -12.20 8.95
N PHE A 348 0.64 -12.92 10.05
CA PHE A 348 -0.30 -14.08 10.03
C PHE A 348 -1.60 -13.91 10.82
N ASP A 349 -1.87 -12.76 11.44
CA ASP A 349 -3.18 -12.51 12.08
C ASP A 349 -4.36 -12.47 11.07
N TYR A 350 -4.08 -12.68 9.78
CA TYR A 350 -5.02 -12.52 8.68
C TYR A 350 -5.88 -13.75 8.35
N HIS A 351 -5.50 -14.96 8.79
CA HIS A 351 -6.18 -16.19 8.36
C HIS A 351 -7.54 -16.46 9.06
N GLU A 352 -7.91 -15.75 10.13
CA GLU A 352 -9.06 -16.12 10.98
C GLU A 352 -10.38 -15.33 10.78
N ARG A 353 -10.55 -14.58 9.69
CA ARG A 353 -11.88 -13.98 9.37
C ARG A 353 -12.49 -14.50 8.08
N THR A 354 -12.61 -15.81 7.95
CA THR A 354 -13.59 -16.39 7.02
C THR A 354 -14.91 -16.55 7.77
N GLY A 355 -15.84 -15.62 7.49
CA GLY A 355 -17.20 -15.68 8.00
C GLY A 355 -17.91 -16.93 7.50
N VAL A 356 -18.33 -17.78 8.43
CA VAL A 356 -19.27 -18.87 8.23
C VAL A 356 -20.54 -18.33 7.57
N LEU A 357 -20.83 -18.74 6.33
CA LEU A 357 -22.15 -18.58 5.72
C LEU A 357 -23.03 -19.80 6.07
N PRO A 358 -24.29 -19.60 6.50
CA PRO A 358 -25.18 -20.70 6.83
C PRO A 358 -25.83 -21.31 5.58
N ASP A 359 -25.96 -22.63 5.66
CA ASP A 359 -26.75 -23.53 4.84
C ASP A 359 -28.18 -23.00 4.58
N ARG A 360 -28.58 -22.95 3.30
CA ARG A 360 -29.99 -22.94 2.90
C ARG A 360 -30.24 -23.80 1.67
N ARG A 361 -30.76 -24.99 1.96
CA ARG A 361 -31.66 -25.78 1.11
C ARG A 361 -32.64 -24.89 0.34
N SER A 362 -32.77 -25.14 -0.96
CA SER A 362 -34.05 -25.08 -1.64
C SER A 362 -34.14 -26.20 -2.68
N THR A 363 -34.86 -27.25 -2.28
CA THR A 363 -35.45 -28.25 -3.16
C THR A 363 -36.53 -27.59 -4.01
N THR A 364 -36.43 -27.63 -5.34
CA THR A 364 -37.60 -27.93 -6.15
C THR A 364 -37.24 -28.64 -7.45
N ARG A 365 -37.92 -29.75 -7.62
CA ARG A 365 -37.91 -30.75 -8.68
C ARG A 365 -38.74 -30.26 -9.86
N ARG A 366 -38.28 -30.46 -11.10
CA ARG A 366 -39.14 -30.85 -12.22
C ARG A 366 -38.37 -31.71 -13.22
N ASP A 367 -39.02 -32.81 -13.53
CA ASP A 367 -38.56 -33.99 -14.24
C ASP A 367 -38.60 -33.83 -15.77
N THR A 368 -37.77 -34.65 -16.44
CA THR A 368 -38.00 -35.35 -17.74
C THR A 368 -38.14 -34.51 -19.03
N GLN A 369 -37.67 -34.89 -20.23
CA GLN A 369 -37.24 -36.16 -20.80
C GLN A 369 -36.54 -35.94 -22.17
N SER A 370 -35.48 -36.74 -22.44
CA SER A 370 -35.12 -37.45 -23.69
C SER A 370 -35.25 -36.81 -25.10
N ALA A 371 -34.12 -36.79 -25.83
CA ALA A 371 -33.86 -37.33 -27.19
C ALA A 371 -32.57 -36.66 -27.72
N GLY A 372 -31.64 -37.24 -28.47
CA GLY A 372 -31.52 -38.52 -29.17
C GLY A 372 -30.14 -38.52 -29.88
N ARG A 373 -29.65 -39.73 -30.16
CA ARG A 373 -28.37 -40.06 -30.81
C ARG A 373 -28.19 -39.49 -32.23
N ASN A 374 -26.93 -39.22 -32.62
CA ASN A 374 -26.15 -39.83 -33.72
C ASN A 374 -25.11 -38.83 -34.28
N ARG A 375 -23.80 -39.11 -34.20
CA ARG A 375 -22.95 -39.80 -35.20
C ARG A 375 -22.80 -39.06 -36.54
N GLY A 376 -21.58 -38.60 -36.82
CA GLY A 376 -20.84 -39.05 -38.00
C GLY A 376 -20.20 -37.99 -38.92
N ARG A 377 -18.88 -38.19 -39.15
CA ARG A 377 -18.06 -37.93 -40.36
C ARG A 377 -17.72 -36.46 -40.71
N ASN A 378 -16.44 -36.09 -40.73
CA ASN A 378 -15.35 -36.33 -41.71
C ASN A 378 -15.39 -35.37 -42.92
N THR A 379 -14.22 -34.76 -43.15
CA THR A 379 -13.62 -34.24 -44.40
C THR A 379 -14.34 -33.11 -45.12
N ASP A 380 -13.77 -31.90 -45.11
CA ASP A 380 -12.86 -31.42 -46.16
C ASP A 380 -11.81 -30.45 -45.59
#